data_AF-A0A327PHF2-F1
#
_entry.id   AF-A0A327PHF2-F1
#
_cell.length_a   1.000
_cell.length_b   1.000
_cell.length_c   1.000
_cell.angle_alpha   90.00
_cell.angle_beta   90.00
_cell.angle_gamma   90.00
#
_symmetry.space_group_name_H-M   'P 1'
#
loop_
_entity.id
_entity.type
_entity.pdbx_description
1 polymer ?
#
loop_
_entity_poly.entity_id
_entity_poly.type
_entity_poly.pdbx_seq_one_letter_code
_entity_poly.pdbx_strand_id
1 'polypeptide(L)'
;YNTTIAIGTATDNNYNFTPLNSSTFEVGLKSLIITATDASKFCGQTIVFTGQEFTQEGLVGGDAISSATITSDGTVASAGTSDSPYAINISNAVGPGLSNYNITYVPGELTVNVVLLDVTSAQTPRSINELVTITIGVTDGSTNLSDVLVTLNVGAVSYTETSENGIATFDLGKLAADLYAVTAQAGGCTESEEVFLPVYDPAGGFVTGGGWIDSPPLAMTGDKANVVGKANFGFNAKYKTGKNNTNEVDGNTNFQFKAGDLHFSSATHDDMQLVISGAKATYTGTGTVNGAGDHKFRVIAIDGDLSGGGGVDKFRIMIWENNSSSTLLYDNKRGVSESGDDATEIGGGSIVIHKPTGKGNKRIVTDLVSVPWNTPTEVIEKKIASMSAGWFDGKGIKLTINSESYNPLAAGFYELKVNVQENEWFALDEPITVNVLVADKPLATDIILSNSILLRNIIAGTVIGDLSTIDPADDQHTYTIAEQSDFELVGKSIVWKGDAIPSNSILRVFSTDRAGQTIERSIELTREPRFGDFTMFPNPAESAVTIEVELEQSMNVGIRIYDAVGRLVFEDERVQNGISKHQITIDHLSPGLYTVQLKTGKLIMNKRLIKK
;
A
#
# COMPACT_ATOMS: atom_id res chain seq x y z
N TYR A 1 -69.17 -24.28 37.90
CA TYR A 1 -70.23 -23.97 38.90
C TYR A 1 -70.90 -25.27 39.30
N ASN A 2 -71.24 -25.44 40.59
CA ASN A 2 -71.89 -26.64 41.11
C ASN A 2 -73.37 -26.33 41.37
N THR A 3 -74.26 -27.09 40.75
CA THR A 3 -75.70 -26.96 40.99
C THR A 3 -76.33 -28.31 41.25
N THR A 4 -77.43 -28.30 41.98
CA THR A 4 -78.18 -29.50 42.35
C THR A 4 -79.52 -29.45 41.64
N ILE A 5 -79.82 -30.45 40.82
CA ILE A 5 -81.16 -30.59 40.27
C ILE A 5 -82.05 -31.18 41.38
N ALA A 6 -82.93 -30.34 41.94
CA ALA A 6 -83.95 -30.81 42.87
C ALA A 6 -85.09 -31.45 42.08
N ILE A 7 -85.23 -32.77 42.19
CA ILE A 7 -86.41 -33.48 41.68
C ILE A 7 -87.44 -33.51 42.81
N GLY A 8 -88.64 -32.98 42.55
CA GLY A 8 -89.72 -32.96 43.53
C GLY A 8 -90.15 -34.37 43.96
N THR A 9 -90.79 -34.47 45.13
CA THR A 9 -91.35 -35.73 45.62
C THR A 9 -92.65 -36.08 44.91
N ALA A 10 -92.79 -37.29 44.38
CA ALA A 10 -94.06 -37.85 43.94
C ALA A 10 -94.72 -38.61 45.11
N THR A 11 -96.01 -38.38 45.37
CA THR A 11 -96.78 -39.07 46.41
C THR A 11 -98.04 -39.69 45.82
N ASP A 12 -98.23 -41.00 46.01
CA ASP A 12 -99.45 -41.76 45.67
C ASP A 12 -99.75 -42.75 46.81
N ASN A 13 -101.03 -43.10 47.01
CA ASN A 13 -101.49 -43.89 48.15
C ASN A 13 -101.33 -45.41 47.94
N ASN A 14 -101.05 -45.86 46.72
CA ASN A 14 -100.98 -47.27 46.33
C ASN A 14 -99.57 -47.76 45.96
N TYR A 15 -98.58 -46.87 45.81
CA TYR A 15 -97.21 -47.24 45.46
C TYR A 15 -96.18 -46.55 46.36
N ASN A 16 -95.20 -47.33 46.86
CA ASN A 16 -94.00 -46.78 47.49
C ASN A 16 -93.00 -46.37 46.40
N PHE A 17 -92.83 -45.07 46.19
CA PHE A 17 -91.73 -44.57 45.35
C PHE A 17 -90.42 -44.59 46.15
N THR A 18 -89.37 -45.21 45.61
CA THR A 18 -88.01 -45.04 46.13
C THR A 18 -87.60 -43.56 46.01
N PRO A 19 -87.01 -42.93 47.05
CA PRO A 19 -86.52 -41.56 46.96
C PRO A 19 -85.57 -41.40 45.77
N LEU A 20 -85.86 -40.44 44.89
CA LEU A 20 -84.90 -40.05 43.86
C LEU A 20 -83.75 -39.30 44.53
N ASN A 21 -82.53 -39.83 44.41
CA ASN A 21 -81.35 -39.18 44.95
C ASN A 21 -81.01 -37.95 44.10
N SER A 22 -80.74 -36.81 44.76
CA SER A 22 -80.18 -35.65 44.07
C SER A 22 -78.85 -36.03 43.42
N SER A 23 -78.70 -35.73 42.13
CA SER A 23 -77.43 -35.84 41.43
C SER A 23 -76.80 -34.46 41.32
N THR A 24 -75.52 -34.36 41.62
CA THR A 24 -74.71 -33.16 41.34
C THR A 24 -74.05 -33.33 39.98
N PHE A 25 -74.00 -32.26 39.18
CA PHE A 25 -73.13 -32.21 38.01
C PHE A 25 -72.18 -31.02 38.12
N GLU A 26 -70.97 -31.22 37.61
CA GLU A 26 -69.94 -30.20 37.54
C GLU A 26 -69.84 -29.71 36.09
N VAL A 27 -69.90 -28.39 35.91
CA VAL A 27 -69.53 -27.75 34.64
C VAL A 27 -68.12 -27.21 34.78
N GLY A 28 -67.18 -27.86 34.08
CA GLY A 28 -65.80 -27.41 33.98
C GLY A 28 -65.67 -26.16 33.11
N LEU A 29 -64.54 -25.48 33.24
CA LEU A 29 -64.19 -24.34 32.39
C LEU A 29 -63.93 -24.81 30.96
N LYS A 30 -64.34 -24.01 29.97
CA LYS A 30 -64.05 -24.29 28.56
C LYS A 30 -62.63 -23.86 28.21
N SER A 31 -61.94 -24.58 27.33
CA SER A 31 -60.63 -24.15 26.82
C SER A 31 -60.75 -22.86 25.99
N LEU A 32 -59.84 -21.92 26.22
CA LEU A 32 -59.65 -20.70 25.43
C LEU A 32 -58.16 -20.52 25.17
N ILE A 33 -57.75 -20.39 23.91
CA ILE A 33 -56.37 -20.09 23.52
C ILE A 33 -56.32 -18.63 23.07
N ILE A 34 -55.36 -17.88 23.58
CA ILE A 34 -55.09 -16.50 23.18
C ILE A 34 -53.63 -16.42 22.74
N THR A 35 -53.40 -16.07 21.48
CA THR A 35 -52.08 -16.02 20.86
C THR A 35 -51.73 -14.60 20.51
N ALA A 36 -50.61 -14.08 21.03
CA ALA A 36 -50.12 -12.77 20.60
C ALA A 36 -49.79 -12.78 19.11
N THR A 37 -50.10 -11.70 18.41
CA THR A 37 -49.83 -11.56 16.97
C THR A 37 -48.35 -11.25 16.76
N ASP A 38 -47.72 -11.98 15.85
CA ASP A 38 -46.33 -11.70 15.43
C ASP A 38 -46.22 -10.28 14.84
N ALA A 39 -45.06 -9.66 15.05
CA ALA A 39 -44.79 -8.32 14.58
C ALA A 39 -43.36 -8.18 14.06
N SER A 40 -43.09 -7.09 13.35
CA SER A 40 -41.76 -6.74 12.89
C SER A 40 -41.52 -5.25 13.01
N LYS A 41 -40.25 -4.88 13.22
CA LYS A 41 -39.75 -3.50 13.21
C LYS A 41 -38.36 -3.45 12.61
N PHE A 42 -37.88 -2.25 12.32
CA PHE A 42 -36.47 -2.03 12.01
C PHE A 42 -35.70 -1.61 13.26
N CYS A 43 -34.40 -1.91 13.25
CA CYS A 43 -33.45 -1.42 14.24
C CYS A 43 -33.59 0.11 14.41
N GLY A 44 -33.61 0.59 15.65
CA GLY A 44 -33.85 2.01 15.98
C GLY A 44 -35.30 2.50 15.98
N GLN A 45 -36.27 1.69 15.54
CA GLN A 45 -37.69 2.01 15.74
C GLN A 45 -38.18 1.59 17.13
N THR A 46 -39.37 2.02 17.53
CA THR A 46 -40.03 1.50 18.75
C THR A 46 -41.41 0.94 18.41
N ILE A 47 -41.88 -0.03 19.20
CA ILE A 47 -43.26 -0.52 19.13
C ILE A 47 -43.94 -0.26 20.47
N VAL A 48 -45.16 0.25 20.44
CA VAL A 48 -46.04 0.37 21.61
C VAL A 48 -47.28 -0.47 21.34
N PHE A 49 -47.47 -1.54 22.11
CA PHE A 49 -48.67 -2.38 22.02
C PHE A 49 -49.86 -1.68 22.65
N THR A 50 -51.03 -1.78 22.02
CA THR A 50 -52.30 -1.21 22.50
C THR A 50 -53.10 -2.20 23.36
N GLY A 51 -52.68 -3.47 23.40
CA GLY A 51 -53.30 -4.54 24.17
C GLY A 51 -54.39 -5.28 23.40
N GLN A 52 -54.42 -5.15 22.08
CA GLN A 52 -55.38 -5.83 21.18
C GLN A 52 -54.69 -6.69 20.10
N GLU A 53 -53.37 -6.74 20.11
CA GLU A 53 -52.54 -7.45 19.13
C GLU A 53 -52.50 -8.96 19.43
N PHE A 54 -53.66 -9.62 19.34
CA PHE A 54 -53.79 -11.06 19.56
C PHE A 54 -54.91 -11.69 18.73
N THR A 55 -54.85 -13.00 18.60
CA THR A 55 -55.94 -13.85 18.11
C THR A 55 -56.47 -14.73 19.23
N GLN A 56 -57.71 -15.22 19.08
CA GLN A 56 -58.33 -16.08 20.08
C GLN A 56 -59.09 -17.24 19.43
N GLU A 57 -59.11 -18.38 20.12
CA GLU A 57 -59.89 -19.56 19.75
C GLU A 57 -60.59 -20.15 20.98
N GLY A 58 -61.92 -20.28 20.92
CA GLY A 58 -62.71 -20.99 21.93
C GLY A 58 -63.84 -20.18 22.55
N LEU A 59 -63.87 -18.85 22.38
CA LEU A 59 -64.99 -18.01 22.86
C LEU A 59 -66.32 -18.46 22.24
N VAL A 60 -67.39 -18.36 23.04
CA VAL A 60 -68.76 -18.68 22.61
C VAL A 60 -69.75 -17.63 23.07
N GLY A 61 -70.88 -17.53 22.35
CA GLY A 61 -71.95 -16.61 22.70
C GLY A 61 -71.52 -15.15 22.58
N GLY A 62 -71.90 -14.34 23.58
CA GLY A 62 -71.55 -12.91 23.66
C GLY A 62 -70.30 -12.61 24.49
N ASP A 63 -69.51 -13.62 24.84
CA ASP A 63 -68.25 -13.44 25.57
C ASP A 63 -67.20 -12.79 24.67
N ALA A 64 -66.35 -11.93 25.23
CA ALA A 64 -65.38 -11.16 24.47
C ALA A 64 -64.10 -10.88 25.26
N ILE A 65 -63.00 -10.60 24.56
CA ILE A 65 -61.78 -10.04 25.13
C ILE A 65 -61.67 -8.60 24.64
N SER A 66 -61.65 -7.65 25.56
CA SER A 66 -61.51 -6.22 25.31
C SER A 66 -60.05 -5.76 25.29
N SER A 67 -59.19 -6.41 26.07
CA SER A 67 -57.74 -6.16 26.06
C SER A 67 -56.95 -7.30 26.70
N ALA A 68 -55.64 -7.31 26.51
CA ALA A 68 -54.68 -8.14 27.22
C ALA A 68 -53.40 -7.34 27.53
N THR A 69 -52.63 -7.78 28.52
CA THR A 69 -51.27 -7.26 28.76
C THR A 69 -50.32 -7.91 27.76
N ILE A 70 -49.70 -7.10 26.90
CA ILE A 70 -48.75 -7.57 25.88
C ILE A 70 -47.41 -6.86 26.09
N THR A 71 -46.33 -7.62 26.19
CA THR A 71 -44.97 -7.10 26.40
C THR A 71 -43.94 -7.83 25.57
N SER A 72 -42.89 -7.14 25.16
CA SER A 72 -41.71 -7.74 24.53
C SER A 72 -40.48 -6.88 24.78
N ASP A 73 -39.35 -7.52 25.07
CA ASP A 73 -38.05 -6.84 25.23
C ASP A 73 -37.57 -6.25 23.89
N GLY A 74 -38.08 -6.72 22.76
CA GLY A 74 -37.76 -6.20 21.42
C GLY A 74 -38.41 -4.84 21.10
N THR A 75 -39.29 -4.32 21.96
CA THR A 75 -40.03 -3.08 21.69
C THR A 75 -39.15 -1.82 21.68
N VAL A 76 -38.06 -1.79 22.45
CA VAL A 76 -37.16 -0.63 22.58
C VAL A 76 -36.31 -0.42 21.32
N ALA A 77 -35.88 0.83 21.08
CA ALA A 77 -35.03 1.17 19.93
C ALA A 77 -33.69 0.41 19.91
N SER A 78 -33.20 0.05 21.10
CA SER A 78 -31.95 -0.69 21.33
C SER A 78 -32.03 -2.21 21.23
N ALA A 79 -33.16 -2.76 20.82
CA ALA A 79 -33.27 -4.19 20.57
C ALA A 79 -32.34 -4.59 19.42
N GLY A 80 -31.33 -5.42 19.71
CA GLY A 80 -30.36 -5.94 18.75
C GLY A 80 -30.97 -6.92 17.75
N THR A 81 -30.45 -6.93 16.52
CA THR A 81 -30.83 -7.90 15.48
C THR A 81 -30.30 -9.31 15.77
N SER A 82 -29.23 -9.43 16.55
CA SER A 82 -28.62 -10.71 16.95
C SER A 82 -29.51 -11.55 17.88
N ASP A 83 -30.32 -10.90 18.71
CA ASP A 83 -31.22 -11.56 19.67
C ASP A 83 -32.65 -11.75 19.10
N SER A 84 -32.86 -11.40 17.84
CA SER A 84 -34.14 -11.57 17.13
C SER A 84 -34.38 -13.04 16.78
N PRO A 85 -35.63 -13.56 16.86
CA PRO A 85 -36.84 -12.87 17.29
C PRO A 85 -37.00 -12.77 18.82
N TYR A 86 -37.63 -11.69 19.27
CA TYR A 86 -38.00 -11.50 20.67
C TYR A 86 -39.40 -12.06 20.94
N ALA A 87 -39.61 -12.73 22.07
CA ALA A 87 -40.95 -13.20 22.44
C ALA A 87 -41.89 -12.01 22.70
N ILE A 88 -43.10 -12.06 22.14
CA ILE A 88 -44.23 -11.19 22.48
C ILE A 88 -45.09 -11.94 23.49
N ASN A 89 -44.90 -11.64 24.77
CA ASN A 89 -45.62 -12.27 25.86
C ASN A 89 -47.00 -11.64 26.01
N ILE A 90 -48.01 -12.48 26.22
CA ILE A 90 -49.41 -12.06 26.46
C ILE A 90 -49.93 -12.66 27.75
N SER A 91 -50.69 -11.87 28.52
CA SER A 91 -51.29 -12.27 29.79
C SER A 91 -52.48 -11.38 30.16
N ASN A 92 -53.15 -11.67 31.29
CA ASN A 92 -54.17 -10.82 31.91
C ASN A 92 -55.25 -10.33 30.92
N ALA A 93 -55.89 -11.26 30.21
CA ALA A 93 -57.00 -10.94 29.32
C ALA A 93 -58.19 -10.38 30.12
N VAL A 94 -58.77 -9.27 29.64
CA VAL A 94 -59.89 -8.55 30.25
C VAL A 94 -61.05 -8.54 29.29
N GLY A 95 -62.25 -8.87 29.77
CA GLY A 95 -63.47 -8.84 28.97
C GLY A 95 -64.63 -9.59 29.62
N PRO A 96 -65.85 -9.46 29.09
CA PRO A 96 -67.02 -10.13 29.64
C PRO A 96 -66.96 -11.65 29.43
N GLY A 97 -67.36 -12.41 30.45
CA GLY A 97 -67.54 -13.86 30.37
C GLY A 97 -66.27 -14.70 30.55
N LEU A 98 -65.09 -14.08 30.70
CA LEU A 98 -63.81 -14.79 30.73
C LEU A 98 -63.63 -15.72 31.94
N SER A 99 -64.36 -15.53 33.03
CA SER A 99 -64.35 -16.44 34.19
C SER A 99 -64.88 -17.85 33.90
N ASN A 100 -65.50 -18.06 32.73
CA ASN A 100 -65.99 -19.36 32.27
C ASN A 100 -64.93 -20.20 31.53
N TYR A 101 -63.70 -19.67 31.37
CA TYR A 101 -62.67 -20.29 30.54
C TYR A 101 -61.39 -20.62 31.31
N ASN A 102 -60.74 -21.70 30.88
CA ASN A 102 -59.37 -22.02 31.23
C ASN A 102 -58.48 -21.47 30.10
N ILE A 103 -57.77 -20.36 30.38
CA ILE A 103 -57.08 -19.57 29.35
C ILE A 103 -55.63 -20.06 29.20
N THR A 104 -55.25 -20.37 27.96
CA THR A 104 -53.86 -20.66 27.56
C THR A 104 -53.32 -19.49 26.74
N TYR A 105 -52.20 -18.92 27.19
CA TYR A 105 -51.50 -17.85 26.49
C TYR A 105 -50.36 -18.42 25.65
N VAL A 106 -50.33 -18.05 24.38
CA VAL A 106 -49.26 -18.43 23.45
C VAL A 106 -48.53 -17.15 23.03
N PRO A 107 -47.21 -17.06 23.24
CA PRO A 107 -46.44 -15.91 22.80
C PRO A 107 -46.36 -15.85 21.27
N GLY A 108 -46.23 -14.64 20.75
CA GLY A 108 -45.87 -14.38 19.36
C GLY A 108 -44.38 -14.04 19.23
N GLU A 109 -43.94 -13.69 18.04
CA GLU A 109 -42.57 -13.34 17.72
C GLU A 109 -42.46 -11.89 17.20
N LEU A 110 -41.51 -11.13 17.75
CA LEU A 110 -41.13 -9.81 17.27
C LEU A 110 -39.79 -9.87 16.54
N THR A 111 -39.83 -9.74 15.22
CA THR A 111 -38.63 -9.70 14.37
C THR A 111 -38.04 -8.30 14.32
N VAL A 112 -36.74 -8.16 14.54
CA VAL A 112 -35.99 -6.90 14.35
C VAL A 112 -35.14 -6.99 13.09
N ASN A 113 -35.45 -6.15 12.10
CA ASN A 113 -34.77 -6.09 10.81
C ASN A 113 -33.58 -5.11 10.83
N VAL A 114 -32.58 -5.40 10.00
CA VAL A 114 -31.39 -4.55 9.80
C VAL A 114 -31.76 -3.26 9.05
N VAL A 115 -31.04 -2.17 9.36
CA VAL A 115 -31.11 -0.88 8.69
C VAL A 115 -29.80 -0.62 7.93
N LEU A 116 -29.84 0.09 6.82
CA LEU A 116 -28.66 0.60 6.12
C LEU A 116 -28.57 2.12 6.30
N LEU A 117 -27.37 2.59 6.65
CA LEU A 117 -27.08 3.99 6.92
C LEU A 117 -26.16 4.56 5.83
N ASP A 118 -26.60 5.63 5.18
CA ASP A 118 -25.80 6.39 4.22
C ASP A 118 -25.14 7.60 4.90
N VAL A 119 -23.82 7.52 5.05
CA VAL A 119 -22.96 8.55 5.67
C VAL A 119 -22.21 9.42 4.65
N THR A 120 -22.54 9.34 3.36
CA THR A 120 -21.83 10.09 2.30
C THR A 120 -21.80 11.60 2.52
N SER A 121 -22.88 12.17 3.08
CA SER A 121 -22.97 13.60 3.44
C SER A 121 -21.84 14.04 4.39
N ALA A 122 -21.43 13.16 5.32
CA ALA A 122 -20.37 13.44 6.28
C ALA A 122 -18.96 13.50 5.66
N GLN A 123 -18.77 13.07 4.41
CA GLN A 123 -17.47 13.12 3.73
C GLN A 123 -17.22 14.44 2.99
N THR A 124 -18.24 15.32 2.92
CA THR A 124 -18.15 16.58 2.19
C THR A 124 -17.33 17.59 3.00
N PRO A 125 -16.20 18.13 2.48
CA PRO A 125 -15.42 19.12 3.18
C PRO A 125 -16.22 20.36 3.57
N ARG A 126 -15.91 20.90 4.75
CA ARG A 126 -16.59 22.09 5.28
C ARG A 126 -15.61 23.19 5.65
N SER A 127 -15.94 24.43 5.32
CA SER A 127 -15.12 25.56 5.79
C SER A 127 -15.40 25.85 7.27
N ILE A 128 -14.39 26.28 8.03
CA ILE A 128 -14.59 26.80 9.40
C ILE A 128 -15.61 27.96 9.50
N ASN A 129 -15.93 28.60 8.36
CA ASN A 129 -16.80 29.78 8.32
C ASN A 129 -18.28 29.45 8.11
N GLU A 130 -18.62 28.23 7.70
CA GLU A 130 -20.00 27.82 7.43
C GLU A 130 -20.60 26.99 8.57
N LEU A 131 -21.93 26.88 8.57
CA LEU A 131 -22.65 25.95 9.44
C LEU A 131 -22.59 24.55 8.81
N VAL A 132 -22.34 23.55 9.64
CA VAL A 132 -22.22 22.16 9.23
C VAL A 132 -23.53 21.44 9.50
N THR A 133 -24.15 20.96 8.43
CA THR A 133 -25.30 20.06 8.51
C THR A 133 -24.92 18.72 7.88
N ILE A 134 -25.19 17.63 8.60
CA ILE A 134 -24.97 16.25 8.14
C ILE A 134 -26.32 15.56 8.04
N THR A 135 -26.55 14.88 6.92
CA THR A 135 -27.76 14.09 6.69
C THR A 135 -27.37 12.62 6.59
N ILE A 136 -28.03 11.77 7.38
CA ILE A 136 -27.88 10.33 7.32
C ILE A 136 -29.09 9.74 6.62
N GLY A 137 -28.86 9.06 5.49
CA GLY A 137 -29.90 8.29 4.80
C GLY A 137 -30.19 7.00 5.57
N VAL A 138 -31.46 6.64 5.71
CA VAL A 138 -31.92 5.50 6.51
C VAL A 138 -32.89 4.67 5.67
N THR A 139 -32.46 3.46 5.30
CA THR A 139 -33.23 2.58 4.41
C THR A 139 -33.17 1.11 4.84
N ASP A 140 -34.04 0.27 4.30
CA ASP A 140 -33.92 -1.19 4.34
C ASP A 140 -33.23 -1.77 3.08
N GLY A 141 -32.60 -0.90 2.27
CA GLY A 141 -32.04 -1.22 0.96
C GLY A 141 -33.02 -1.10 -0.21
N SER A 142 -34.31 -0.87 0.04
CA SER A 142 -35.33 -0.66 -1.00
C SER A 142 -36.24 0.56 -0.72
N THR A 143 -36.51 0.85 0.54
CA THR A 143 -37.45 1.88 0.99
C THR A 143 -36.83 2.75 2.07
N ASN A 144 -37.28 4.01 2.11
CA ASN A 144 -36.90 4.97 3.12
C ASN A 144 -37.64 4.68 4.43
N LEU A 145 -36.91 4.63 5.54
CA LEU A 145 -37.44 4.32 6.86
C LEU A 145 -37.60 5.58 7.72
N SER A 146 -38.81 5.80 8.22
CA SER A 146 -39.10 6.83 9.23
C SER A 146 -39.07 6.25 10.64
N ASP A 147 -39.03 7.14 11.62
CA ASP A 147 -39.10 6.81 13.05
C ASP A 147 -37.93 5.95 13.56
N VAL A 148 -36.79 6.01 12.85
CA VAL A 148 -35.54 5.36 13.28
C VAL A 148 -34.72 6.37 14.08
N LEU A 149 -34.46 6.07 15.35
CA LEU A 149 -33.53 6.85 16.17
C LEU A 149 -32.10 6.62 15.67
N VAL A 150 -31.43 7.68 15.23
CA VAL A 150 -30.04 7.67 14.74
C VAL A 150 -29.17 8.47 15.70
N THR A 151 -28.07 7.87 16.13
CA THR A 151 -26.99 8.54 16.86
C THR A 151 -25.84 8.81 15.89
N LEU A 152 -25.44 10.07 15.75
CA LEU A 152 -24.29 10.48 14.97
C LEU A 152 -23.14 10.83 15.92
N ASN A 153 -22.01 10.14 15.80
CA ASN A 153 -20.78 10.48 16.50
C ASN A 153 -19.86 11.26 15.57
N VAL A 154 -19.38 12.42 16.01
CA VAL A 154 -18.42 13.27 15.30
C VAL A 154 -17.27 13.60 16.26
N GLY A 155 -16.13 12.93 16.06
CA GLY A 155 -15.05 12.91 17.03
C GLY A 155 -15.54 12.41 18.39
N ALA A 156 -15.38 13.21 19.44
CA ALA A 156 -15.81 12.87 20.80
C ALA A 156 -17.25 13.30 21.15
N VAL A 157 -17.99 13.90 20.21
CA VAL A 157 -19.34 14.43 20.45
C VAL A 157 -20.38 13.56 19.77
N SER A 158 -21.47 13.26 20.46
CA SER A 158 -22.60 12.49 19.92
C SER A 158 -23.86 13.34 19.84
N TYR A 159 -24.62 13.16 18.76
CA TYR A 159 -25.90 13.81 18.49
C TYR A 159 -26.95 12.73 18.23
N THR A 160 -28.21 12.99 18.54
CA THR A 160 -29.31 12.03 18.32
C THR A 160 -30.47 12.70 17.61
N GLU A 161 -30.92 12.12 16.52
CA GLU A 161 -32.09 12.57 15.77
C GLU A 161 -32.91 11.38 15.29
N THR A 162 -34.20 11.60 15.02
CA THR A 162 -35.07 10.56 14.46
C THR A 162 -35.25 10.80 12.97
N SER A 163 -35.20 9.74 12.17
CA SER A 163 -35.37 9.87 10.73
C SER A 163 -36.80 10.27 10.35
N GLU A 164 -36.90 11.24 9.45
CA GLU A 164 -38.15 11.62 8.79
C GLU A 164 -38.00 11.34 7.29
N ASN A 165 -38.91 10.55 6.72
CA ASN A 165 -38.90 10.14 5.31
C ASN A 165 -37.55 9.51 4.86
N GLY A 166 -36.90 8.77 5.74
CA GLY A 166 -35.61 8.13 5.47
C GLY A 166 -34.39 9.01 5.67
N ILE A 167 -34.51 10.19 6.30
CA ILE A 167 -33.37 11.09 6.53
C ILE A 167 -33.35 11.55 7.98
N ALA A 168 -32.23 11.34 8.68
CA ALA A 168 -31.93 12.01 9.94
C ALA A 168 -30.99 13.19 9.68
N THR A 169 -31.37 14.41 10.10
CA THR A 169 -30.64 15.65 9.81
C THR A 169 -30.07 16.25 11.08
N PHE A 170 -28.75 16.40 11.13
CA PHE A 170 -28.02 16.92 12.28
C PHE A 170 -27.45 18.30 11.97
N ASP A 171 -27.69 19.28 12.83
CA ASP A 171 -27.04 20.59 12.80
C ASP A 171 -25.92 20.63 13.86
N LEU A 172 -24.68 20.75 13.39
CA LEU A 172 -23.48 20.73 14.23
C LEU A 172 -22.99 22.16 14.51
N GLY A 173 -23.63 23.19 13.94
CA GLY A 173 -23.16 24.56 14.04
C GLY A 173 -21.83 24.77 13.32
N LYS A 174 -20.94 25.58 13.91
CA LYS A 174 -19.58 25.79 13.38
C LYS A 174 -18.61 24.85 14.06
N LEU A 175 -17.78 24.18 13.28
CA LEU A 175 -16.70 23.32 13.76
C LEU A 175 -15.34 24.01 13.61
N ALA A 176 -14.42 23.65 14.50
CA ALA A 176 -13.02 24.08 14.36
C ALA A 176 -12.35 23.32 13.21
N ALA A 177 -11.21 23.83 12.73
CA ALA A 177 -10.44 23.11 11.72
C ALA A 177 -9.94 21.78 12.30
N ASP A 178 -10.41 20.66 11.77
CA ASP A 178 -10.01 19.32 12.16
C ASP A 178 -10.52 18.26 11.16
N LEU A 179 -9.94 17.06 11.22
CA LEU A 179 -10.39 15.91 10.48
C LEU A 179 -11.21 15.01 11.41
N TYR A 180 -12.53 15.20 11.42
CA TYR A 180 -13.40 14.48 12.34
C TYR A 180 -13.70 13.08 11.81
N ALA A 181 -13.46 12.06 12.64
CA ALA A 181 -14.05 10.73 12.42
C ALA A 181 -15.56 10.79 12.67
N VAL A 182 -16.33 10.20 11.77
CA VAL A 182 -17.79 10.19 11.80
C VAL A 182 -18.32 8.78 11.64
N THR A 183 -19.18 8.38 12.57
CA THR A 183 -19.94 7.12 12.54
C THR A 183 -21.41 7.42 12.84
N ALA A 184 -22.34 6.70 12.23
CA ALA A 184 -23.75 6.75 12.56
C ALA A 184 -24.22 5.39 13.09
N GLN A 185 -25.16 5.40 14.02
CA GLN A 185 -25.73 4.20 14.59
C GLN A 185 -27.26 4.30 14.67
N ALA A 186 -27.98 3.33 14.11
CA ALA A 186 -29.42 3.21 14.29
C ALA A 186 -29.69 2.49 15.61
N GLY A 187 -30.28 3.21 16.56
CA GLY A 187 -30.81 2.71 17.82
C GLY A 187 -29.87 1.87 18.70
N GLY A 188 -28.56 1.82 18.46
CA GLY A 188 -27.66 0.89 19.18
C GLY A 188 -27.46 -0.48 18.54
N CYS A 189 -28.12 -0.81 17.42
CA CYS A 189 -28.12 -2.17 16.85
C CYS A 189 -27.58 -2.27 15.41
N THR A 190 -27.35 -1.17 14.72
CA THR A 190 -26.68 -1.14 13.40
C THR A 190 -25.78 0.08 13.36
N GLU A 191 -24.53 -0.10 12.98
CA GLU A 191 -23.51 0.94 12.88
C GLU A 191 -23.07 1.09 11.41
N SER A 192 -22.75 2.31 11.01
CA SER A 192 -22.17 2.61 9.70
C SER A 192 -20.67 2.32 9.69
N GLU A 193 -20.09 2.34 8.49
CA GLU A 193 -18.64 2.50 8.35
C GLU A 193 -18.17 3.85 8.95
N GLU A 194 -16.91 3.90 9.38
CA GLU A 194 -16.24 5.16 9.76
C GLU A 194 -15.86 5.96 8.51
N VAL A 195 -16.26 7.23 8.47
CA VAL A 195 -15.89 8.17 7.42
C VAL A 195 -15.28 9.44 8.03
N PHE A 196 -14.66 10.28 7.20
CA PHE A 196 -13.97 11.48 7.69
C PHE A 196 -14.59 12.76 7.13
N LEU A 197 -14.88 13.70 8.03
CA LEU A 197 -15.31 15.05 7.72
C LEU A 197 -14.12 16.02 7.86
N PRO A 198 -13.54 16.50 6.75
CA PRO A 198 -12.50 17.52 6.80
C PRO A 198 -13.13 18.90 6.98
N VAL A 199 -12.81 19.56 8.10
CA VAL A 199 -13.15 20.97 8.34
C VAL A 199 -11.90 21.81 8.13
N TYR A 200 -11.91 22.65 7.10
CA TYR A 200 -10.70 23.33 6.61
C TYR A 200 -10.75 24.86 6.80
N ASP A 201 -9.55 25.44 6.93
CA ASP A 201 -9.33 26.88 6.91
C ASP A 201 -8.35 27.25 5.79
N PRO A 202 -8.81 27.86 4.68
CA PRO A 202 -7.94 28.37 3.62
C PRO A 202 -6.89 29.37 4.09
N ALA A 203 -7.17 30.05 5.21
CA ALA A 203 -6.25 30.99 5.85
C ALA A 203 -5.46 30.34 7.00
N GLY A 204 -5.57 29.03 7.22
CA GLY A 204 -4.96 28.32 8.34
C GLY A 204 -3.43 28.13 8.22
N GLY A 205 -2.87 28.41 7.04
CA GLY A 205 -1.44 28.29 6.76
C GLY A 205 -1.14 27.22 5.72
N PHE A 206 0.06 26.65 5.80
CA PHE A 206 0.51 25.56 4.95
C PHE A 206 1.49 24.65 5.70
N VAL A 207 1.72 23.46 5.15
CA VAL A 207 2.67 22.50 5.72
C VAL A 207 3.77 22.19 4.71
N THR A 208 4.99 22.07 5.19
CA THR A 208 6.10 21.51 4.43
C THR A 208 6.79 20.45 5.27
N GLY A 209 7.44 19.51 4.62
CA GLY A 209 8.26 18.57 5.35
C GLY A 209 9.01 17.62 4.44
N GLY A 210 9.98 16.95 5.02
CA GLY A 210 10.68 15.87 4.36
C GLY A 210 11.70 15.24 5.27
N GLY A 211 12.13 14.05 4.90
CA GLY A 211 12.90 13.21 5.79
C GLY A 211 12.81 11.76 5.41
N TRP A 212 12.95 10.91 6.42
CA TRP A 212 12.77 9.48 6.26
C TRP A 212 12.12 8.85 7.49
N ILE A 213 11.42 7.75 7.26
CA ILE A 213 10.89 6.86 8.29
C ILE A 213 11.49 5.47 8.09
N ASP A 214 11.53 4.68 9.16
CA ASP A 214 11.67 3.23 9.03
C ASP A 214 10.28 2.64 8.76
N SER A 215 10.06 2.19 7.53
CA SER A 215 8.81 1.53 7.14
C SER A 215 8.63 0.23 7.94
N PRO A 216 7.55 0.10 8.72
CA PRO A 216 7.33 -1.05 9.58
C PRO A 216 6.84 -2.27 8.79
N PRO A 217 6.89 -3.48 9.39
CA PRO A 217 6.24 -4.64 8.79
C PRO A 217 4.73 -4.39 8.70
N LEU A 218 4.08 -5.04 7.74
CA LEU A 218 2.67 -4.91 7.38
C LEU A 218 2.28 -3.52 6.88
N ALA A 219 3.24 -2.62 6.58
CA ALA A 219 2.95 -1.37 5.91
C ALA A 219 2.41 -1.61 4.48
N MET A 220 2.93 -2.63 3.79
CA MET A 220 2.46 -3.08 2.48
C MET A 220 1.48 -4.26 2.58
N THR A 221 0.83 -4.59 1.45
CA THR A 221 -0.03 -5.77 1.30
C THR A 221 0.64 -6.85 0.44
N GLY A 222 0.05 -8.05 0.39
CA GLY A 222 0.49 -9.16 -0.47
C GLY A 222 1.90 -9.68 -0.15
N ASP A 223 2.64 -10.08 -1.19
CA ASP A 223 3.97 -10.70 -1.07
C ASP A 223 5.03 -9.78 -0.42
N LYS A 224 4.77 -8.47 -0.40
CA LYS A 224 5.65 -7.46 0.20
C LYS A 224 5.25 -7.08 1.64
N ALA A 225 4.28 -7.76 2.24
CA ALA A 225 3.74 -7.40 3.54
C ALA A 225 4.78 -7.36 4.67
N ASN A 226 5.83 -8.19 4.64
CA ASN A 226 6.85 -8.22 5.69
C ASN A 226 8.12 -7.43 5.36
N VAL A 227 8.11 -6.67 4.26
CA VAL A 227 9.27 -5.85 3.86
C VAL A 227 9.36 -4.63 4.79
N VAL A 228 10.55 -4.42 5.34
CA VAL A 228 10.88 -3.30 6.23
C VAL A 228 12.06 -2.52 5.69
N GLY A 229 12.24 -1.29 6.17
CA GLY A 229 13.45 -0.52 5.93
C GLY A 229 13.18 0.95 5.68
N LYS A 230 14.25 1.70 5.41
CA LYS A 230 14.21 3.13 5.23
C LYS A 230 13.33 3.53 4.04
N ALA A 231 12.40 4.46 4.27
CA ALA A 231 11.60 5.10 3.24
C ALA A 231 11.76 6.62 3.34
N ASN A 232 12.12 7.26 2.22
CA ASN A 232 12.31 8.71 2.15
C ASN A 232 11.01 9.38 1.72
N PHE A 233 10.75 10.59 2.22
CA PHE A 233 9.59 11.37 1.85
C PHE A 233 9.93 12.85 1.74
N GLY A 234 9.14 13.58 0.95
CA GLY A 234 9.21 15.03 0.86
C GLY A 234 7.89 15.57 0.35
N PHE A 235 7.39 16.65 0.96
CA PHE A 235 6.12 17.23 0.58
C PHE A 235 6.00 18.73 0.89
N ASN A 236 5.04 19.35 0.23
CA ASN A 236 4.44 20.61 0.62
C ASN A 236 2.94 20.58 0.29
N ALA A 237 2.12 21.30 1.06
CA ALA A 237 0.70 21.46 0.77
C ALA A 237 0.21 22.82 1.30
N LYS A 238 -0.43 23.60 0.43
CA LYS A 238 -0.98 24.94 0.74
C LYS A 238 -2.26 25.19 -0.03
N TYR A 239 -3.13 26.07 0.44
CA TYR A 239 -4.20 26.61 -0.40
C TYR A 239 -3.66 27.63 -1.40
N LYS A 240 -4.21 27.64 -2.63
CA LYS A 240 -3.90 28.69 -3.60
C LYS A 240 -4.46 30.04 -3.16
N THR A 241 -3.70 31.09 -3.41
CA THR A 241 -4.10 32.47 -3.08
C THR A 241 -4.69 33.17 -4.32
N GLY A 242 -5.87 33.78 -4.19
CA GLY A 242 -6.50 34.55 -5.26
C GLY A 242 -8.03 34.56 -5.13
N LYS A 243 -8.73 35.50 -5.77
CA LYS A 243 -10.19 35.70 -5.61
C LYS A 243 -11.06 34.47 -5.96
N ASN A 244 -10.55 33.52 -6.75
CA ASN A 244 -11.33 32.38 -7.26
C ASN A 244 -10.74 30.99 -6.92
N ASN A 245 -9.59 30.91 -6.25
CA ASN A 245 -8.85 29.64 -6.09
C ASN A 245 -8.61 29.27 -4.62
N THR A 246 -9.35 29.86 -3.68
CA THR A 246 -9.13 29.64 -2.22
C THR A 246 -9.44 28.23 -1.75
N ASN A 247 -10.09 27.42 -2.57
CA ASN A 247 -10.46 26.04 -2.24
C ASN A 247 -9.48 25.01 -2.81
N GLU A 248 -8.66 25.39 -3.79
CA GLU A 248 -7.70 24.49 -4.43
C GLU A 248 -6.48 24.31 -3.54
N VAL A 249 -6.10 23.06 -3.30
CA VAL A 249 -4.84 22.72 -2.64
C VAL A 249 -3.75 22.56 -3.69
N ASP A 250 -2.62 23.22 -3.46
CA ASP A 250 -1.44 23.19 -4.30
C ASP A 250 -0.28 22.58 -3.53
N GLY A 251 0.56 21.85 -4.25
CA GLY A 251 1.76 21.25 -3.67
C GLY A 251 2.25 20.01 -4.38
N ASN A 252 3.17 19.30 -3.73
CA ASN A 252 3.81 18.09 -4.21
C ASN A 252 4.03 17.14 -3.03
N THR A 253 3.81 15.86 -3.24
CA THR A 253 4.13 14.78 -2.31
C THR A 253 4.92 13.70 -3.04
N ASN A 254 6.11 13.38 -2.53
CA ASN A 254 6.95 12.29 -3.01
C ASN A 254 7.26 11.33 -1.86
N PHE A 255 7.15 10.03 -2.13
CA PHE A 255 7.45 8.99 -1.15
C PHE A 255 8.15 7.82 -1.84
N GLN A 256 9.32 7.42 -1.33
CA GLN A 256 10.14 6.37 -1.92
C GLN A 256 10.51 5.32 -0.88
N PHE A 257 9.95 4.13 -1.04
CA PHE A 257 10.29 2.92 -0.28
C PHE A 257 10.90 1.88 -1.22
N LYS A 258 12.22 1.95 -1.40
CA LYS A 258 12.97 1.11 -2.34
C LYS A 258 12.88 -0.38 -2.01
N ALA A 259 12.94 -0.74 -0.72
CA ALA A 259 12.83 -2.14 -0.30
C ALA A 259 11.48 -2.75 -0.70
N GLY A 260 10.41 -1.96 -0.63
CA GLY A 260 9.07 -2.33 -1.09
C GLY A 260 8.85 -2.11 -2.59
N ASP A 261 9.85 -1.65 -3.35
CA ASP A 261 9.71 -1.28 -4.77
C ASP A 261 8.45 -0.42 -4.99
N LEU A 262 8.36 0.64 -4.18
CA LEU A 262 7.27 1.60 -4.19
C LEU A 262 7.85 3.01 -4.26
N HIS A 263 7.59 3.71 -5.37
CA HIS A 263 7.89 5.12 -5.55
C HIS A 263 6.61 5.86 -5.91
N PHE A 264 6.05 6.58 -4.95
CA PHE A 264 4.87 7.41 -5.13
C PHE A 264 5.23 8.85 -5.47
N SER A 265 4.53 9.42 -6.45
CA SER A 265 4.60 10.84 -6.81
C SER A 265 3.19 11.40 -7.02
N SER A 266 2.83 12.45 -6.28
CA SER A 266 1.53 13.12 -6.43
C SER A 266 1.37 13.75 -7.81
N ALA A 267 0.17 13.64 -8.37
CA ALA A 267 -0.25 14.34 -9.58
C ALA A 267 -1.17 15.52 -9.25
N THR A 268 -2.11 15.34 -8.32
CA THR A 268 -3.06 16.38 -7.87
C THR A 268 -3.27 16.30 -6.36
N HIS A 269 -3.77 17.39 -5.79
CA HIS A 269 -4.29 17.45 -4.42
C HIS A 269 -5.79 17.69 -4.51
N ASP A 270 -6.55 17.09 -3.60
CA ASP A 270 -8.00 17.24 -3.58
C ASP A 270 -8.35 18.63 -3.02
N ASP A 271 -9.31 19.31 -3.67
CA ASP A 271 -9.80 20.61 -3.21
C ASP A 271 -10.39 20.49 -1.79
N MET A 272 -10.13 21.52 -0.97
CA MET A 272 -10.70 21.64 0.38
C MET A 272 -10.24 20.57 1.39
N GLN A 273 -9.23 19.77 1.06
CA GLN A 273 -8.79 18.65 1.91
C GLN A 273 -7.57 18.96 2.79
N LEU A 274 -6.92 20.11 2.63
CA LEU A 274 -5.84 20.50 3.55
C LEU A 274 -6.41 21.04 4.86
N VAL A 275 -6.34 20.21 5.90
CA VAL A 275 -6.76 20.57 7.25
C VAL A 275 -5.53 20.72 8.14
N ILE A 276 -5.43 21.85 8.83
CA ILE A 276 -4.37 22.11 9.82
C ILE A 276 -5.06 22.34 11.16
N SER A 277 -4.81 21.45 12.12
CA SER A 277 -5.32 21.51 13.49
C SER A 277 -4.14 21.45 14.47
N GLY A 278 -3.87 22.57 15.14
CA GLY A 278 -2.79 22.64 16.13
C GLY A 278 -1.40 22.42 15.53
N ALA A 279 -0.85 21.23 15.77
CA ALA A 279 0.45 20.73 15.30
C ALA A 279 0.33 19.65 14.21
N LYS A 280 -0.90 19.32 13.78
CA LYS A 280 -1.19 18.28 12.80
C LYS A 280 -1.72 18.91 11.50
N ALA A 281 -1.21 18.45 10.37
CA ALA A 281 -1.70 18.75 9.04
C ALA A 281 -2.09 17.45 8.32
N THR A 282 -3.26 17.44 7.70
CA THR A 282 -3.74 16.32 6.88
C THR A 282 -4.22 16.81 5.54
N TYR A 283 -3.92 16.06 4.47
CA TYR A 283 -4.42 16.36 3.13
C TYR A 283 -4.47 15.12 2.26
N THR A 284 -5.29 15.16 1.21
CA THR A 284 -5.46 14.07 0.26
C THR A 284 -5.20 14.52 -1.18
N GLY A 285 -5.07 13.54 -2.07
CA GLY A 285 -4.92 13.79 -3.50
C GLY A 285 -4.79 12.49 -4.27
N THR A 286 -4.30 12.61 -5.50
CA THR A 286 -4.03 11.48 -6.39
C THR A 286 -2.60 11.53 -6.91
N GLY A 287 -2.04 10.38 -7.29
CA GLY A 287 -0.70 10.27 -7.85
C GLY A 287 -0.44 8.92 -8.49
N THR A 288 0.82 8.71 -8.88
CA THR A 288 1.29 7.49 -9.53
C THR A 288 2.21 6.70 -8.62
N VAL A 289 2.23 5.38 -8.77
CA VAL A 289 3.22 4.49 -8.14
C VAL A 289 4.10 3.93 -9.24
N ASN A 290 5.41 4.08 -9.11
CA ASN A 290 6.41 3.67 -10.10
C ASN A 290 6.13 4.25 -11.51
N GLY A 291 5.54 5.45 -11.56
CA GLY A 291 5.19 6.15 -12.79
C GLY A 291 3.93 5.65 -13.50
N ALA A 292 3.16 4.75 -12.88
CA ALA A 292 1.94 4.19 -13.44
C ALA A 292 0.76 4.22 -12.44
N GLY A 293 -0.45 4.07 -12.98
CA GLY A 293 -1.69 3.97 -12.21
C GLY A 293 -2.16 5.29 -11.60
N ASP A 294 -3.43 5.32 -11.22
CA ASP A 294 -4.02 6.40 -10.44
C ASP A 294 -4.28 5.89 -9.02
N HIS A 295 -3.57 6.46 -8.07
CA HIS A 295 -3.59 6.07 -6.67
C HIS A 295 -4.08 7.24 -5.82
N LYS A 296 -5.07 6.99 -4.98
CA LYS A 296 -5.47 7.97 -3.96
C LYS A 296 -4.47 7.93 -2.82
N PHE A 297 -4.20 9.07 -2.21
CA PHE A 297 -3.33 9.13 -1.04
C PHE A 297 -3.86 10.09 0.02
N ARG A 298 -3.37 9.90 1.25
CA ARG A 298 -3.55 10.81 2.37
C ARG A 298 -2.22 10.93 3.10
N VAL A 299 -1.86 12.15 3.46
CA VAL A 299 -0.72 12.44 4.33
C VAL A 299 -1.24 12.95 5.66
N ILE A 300 -0.59 12.50 6.74
CA ILE A 300 -0.67 13.08 8.07
C ILE A 300 0.74 13.49 8.47
N ALA A 301 0.91 14.77 8.74
CA ALA A 301 2.18 15.37 9.13
C ALA A 301 1.99 16.06 10.48
N ILE A 302 2.84 15.74 11.46
CA ILE A 302 2.82 16.34 12.78
C ILE A 302 4.15 17.04 13.01
N ASP A 303 4.07 18.34 13.27
CA ASP A 303 5.19 19.21 13.64
C ASP A 303 5.43 19.07 15.15
N GLY A 304 6.52 18.41 15.51
CA GLY A 304 6.90 18.07 16.87
C GLY A 304 7.26 19.28 17.73
N ASP A 305 7.71 20.38 17.11
CA ASP A 305 8.14 21.60 17.79
C ASP A 305 6.95 22.46 18.24
N LEU A 306 5.79 22.31 17.58
CA LEU A 306 4.55 22.97 17.98
C LEU A 306 3.90 22.33 19.22
N SER A 307 3.19 23.16 19.98
CA SER A 307 2.40 22.69 21.13
C SER A 307 1.39 21.63 20.70
N GLY A 308 1.46 20.44 21.31
CA GLY A 308 0.67 19.27 20.94
C GLY A 308 1.37 18.29 20.00
N GLY A 309 2.53 18.65 19.41
CA GLY A 309 3.29 17.81 18.48
C GLY A 309 4.09 16.68 19.13
N GLY A 310 4.35 16.76 20.43
CA GLY A 310 5.03 15.69 21.18
C GLY A 310 6.56 15.71 21.09
N GLY A 311 7.17 16.78 20.58
CA GLY A 311 8.62 17.02 20.61
C GLY A 311 9.43 16.30 19.53
N VAL A 312 8.79 15.49 18.68
CA VAL A 312 9.40 14.81 17.54
C VAL A 312 8.42 14.84 16.38
N ASP A 313 8.91 15.19 15.20
CA ASP A 313 8.12 15.20 13.97
C ASP A 313 7.64 13.78 13.61
N LYS A 314 6.38 13.68 13.16
CA LYS A 314 5.78 12.41 12.76
C LYS A 314 5.14 12.50 11.38
N PHE A 315 5.31 11.43 10.61
CA PHE A 315 4.81 11.31 9.26
C PHE A 315 4.02 10.02 9.09
N ARG A 316 2.86 10.12 8.46
CA ARG A 316 2.09 8.97 7.95
C ARG A 316 1.64 9.25 6.54
N ILE A 317 1.79 8.27 5.66
CA ILE A 317 1.22 8.28 4.33
C ILE A 317 0.44 7.00 4.11
N MET A 318 -0.78 7.16 3.63
CA MET A 318 -1.62 6.08 3.16
C MET A 318 -1.77 6.23 1.65
N ILE A 319 -1.62 5.12 0.92
CA ILE A 319 -1.74 5.05 -0.53
C ILE A 319 -2.67 3.88 -0.84
N TRP A 320 -3.67 4.14 -1.69
CA TRP A 320 -4.67 3.16 -2.11
C TRP A 320 -4.68 2.98 -3.63
N GLU A 321 -5.22 1.85 -4.08
CA GLU A 321 -5.34 1.51 -5.49
C GLU A 321 -6.61 2.10 -6.14
N ASN A 322 -6.57 2.20 -7.47
CA ASN A 322 -7.72 2.50 -8.33
C ASN A 322 -8.44 3.81 -8.00
N ASN A 323 -7.70 4.83 -7.56
CA ASN A 323 -8.25 6.12 -7.13
C ASN A 323 -9.42 5.98 -6.14
N SER A 324 -9.38 4.95 -5.30
CA SER A 324 -10.40 4.63 -4.30
C SER A 324 -9.77 4.58 -2.91
N SER A 325 -10.53 4.79 -1.85
CA SER A 325 -10.05 4.64 -0.47
C SER A 325 -10.30 3.25 0.12
N SER A 326 -10.61 2.24 -0.72
CA SER A 326 -11.03 0.90 -0.26
C SER A 326 -9.91 -0.14 -0.28
N THR A 327 -9.07 -0.14 -1.33
CA THR A 327 -7.98 -1.12 -1.47
C THR A 327 -6.65 -0.49 -1.10
N LEU A 328 -6.16 -0.79 0.10
CA LEU A 328 -4.92 -0.22 0.62
C LEU A 328 -3.68 -0.87 -0.03
N LEU A 329 -2.74 -0.03 -0.49
CA LEU A 329 -1.44 -0.44 -1.02
C LEU A 329 -0.33 -0.27 0.03
N TYR A 330 -0.29 0.89 0.69
CA TYR A 330 0.71 1.24 1.69
C TYR A 330 0.11 2.07 2.83
N ASP A 331 0.44 1.76 4.08
CA ASP A 331 0.18 2.59 5.25
C ASP A 331 1.22 2.30 6.33
N ASN A 332 2.07 3.27 6.65
CA ASN A 332 3.08 3.10 7.69
C ASN A 332 2.52 3.12 9.13
N LYS A 333 1.21 3.30 9.33
CA LYS A 333 0.49 3.11 10.60
C LYS A 333 -0.85 2.41 10.40
N ARG A 334 -0.80 1.24 9.75
CA ARG A 334 -1.99 0.42 9.45
C ARG A 334 -2.86 0.12 10.68
N GLY A 335 -4.17 0.28 10.51
CA GLY A 335 -5.19 -0.04 11.52
C GLY A 335 -5.39 1.04 12.57
N VAL A 336 -4.66 2.16 12.48
CA VAL A 336 -4.83 3.31 13.36
C VAL A 336 -5.76 4.33 12.69
N SER A 337 -6.69 4.92 13.44
CA SER A 337 -7.64 5.92 12.90
C SER A 337 -6.89 7.09 12.26
N GLU A 338 -7.44 7.62 11.16
CA GLU A 338 -6.84 8.71 10.39
C GLU A 338 -7.09 10.09 11.05
N SER A 339 -8.08 10.16 11.95
CA SER A 339 -8.38 11.37 12.74
C SER A 339 -7.45 11.54 13.95
N GLY A 340 -6.77 10.48 14.41
CA GLY A 340 -5.88 10.53 15.57
C GLY A 340 -4.48 11.09 15.30
N ASP A 341 -3.72 11.35 16.36
CA ASP A 341 -2.36 11.94 16.31
C ASP A 341 -1.22 10.89 16.25
N ASP A 342 -1.57 9.63 16.02
CA ASP A 342 -0.57 8.56 15.91
C ASP A 342 -0.07 8.43 14.46
N ALA A 343 1.20 8.79 14.29
CA ALA A 343 1.97 8.73 13.06
C ALA A 343 3.37 8.17 13.36
N THR A 344 4.16 7.86 12.33
CA THR A 344 5.51 7.30 12.52
C THR A 344 6.50 8.43 12.79
N GLU A 345 7.27 8.33 13.87
CA GLU A 345 8.37 9.26 14.16
C GLU A 345 9.40 9.22 13.01
N ILE A 346 9.85 10.39 12.58
CA ILE A 346 10.84 10.49 11.50
C ILE A 346 12.23 10.19 12.06
N GLY A 347 13.04 9.43 11.33
CA GLY A 347 14.42 9.13 11.72
C GLY A 347 15.39 10.27 11.41
N GLY A 348 14.97 11.22 10.58
CA GLY A 348 15.69 12.45 10.27
C GLY A 348 14.96 13.27 9.22
N GLY A 349 15.26 14.58 9.17
CA GLY A 349 14.51 15.56 8.39
C GLY A 349 13.77 16.54 9.30
N SER A 350 12.76 17.24 8.77
CA SER A 350 11.88 18.12 9.54
C SER A 350 10.50 18.26 8.88
N ILE A 351 9.47 18.52 9.68
CA ILE A 351 8.12 18.88 9.29
C ILE A 351 7.79 20.22 9.95
N VAL A 352 7.36 21.19 9.15
CA VAL A 352 7.07 22.55 9.62
C VAL A 352 5.67 22.98 9.19
N ILE A 353 4.85 23.36 10.17
CA ILE A 353 3.56 24.01 9.93
C ILE A 353 3.72 25.52 10.02
N HIS A 354 3.49 26.19 8.90
CA HIS A 354 3.65 27.63 8.78
C HIS A 354 2.32 28.33 9.03
N LYS A 355 2.17 28.93 10.22
CA LYS A 355 1.00 29.74 10.57
C LYS A 355 1.10 31.15 9.99
N PRO A 356 0.01 31.75 9.50
CA PRO A 356 0.03 33.12 8.98
C PRO A 356 0.39 34.13 10.09
N THR A 357 1.39 34.98 9.85
CA THR A 357 1.67 36.18 10.66
C THR A 357 1.03 37.39 10.00
N GLY A 358 0.61 38.37 10.80
CA GLY A 358 -0.21 39.50 10.35
C GLY A 358 0.37 40.29 9.16
N LYS A 359 -0.55 40.69 8.27
CA LYS A 359 -0.42 41.55 7.07
C LYS A 359 0.93 42.29 6.89
N GLY A 360 1.71 41.87 5.91
CA GLY A 360 2.75 42.71 5.31
C GLY A 360 3.76 41.97 4.43
N ASN A 361 4.13 40.74 4.78
CA ASN A 361 5.31 40.10 4.20
C ASN A 361 4.94 38.99 3.21
N LYS A 362 5.75 38.89 2.14
CA LYS A 362 5.56 37.92 1.06
C LYS A 362 6.11 36.57 1.53
N ARG A 363 5.27 35.55 1.53
CA ARG A 363 5.65 34.17 1.84
C ARG A 363 5.68 33.36 0.56
N ILE A 364 6.75 32.58 0.38
CA ILE A 364 6.98 31.79 -0.82
C ILE A 364 7.08 30.34 -0.41
N VAL A 365 6.23 29.51 -1.01
CA VAL A 365 6.31 28.06 -0.91
C VAL A 365 6.90 27.54 -2.21
N THR A 366 7.90 26.67 -2.09
CA THR A 366 8.67 26.18 -3.23
C THR A 366 8.40 24.70 -3.45
N ASP A 367 8.29 24.28 -4.70
CA ASP A 367 8.17 22.87 -5.07
C ASP A 367 9.35 22.05 -4.55
N LEU A 368 9.10 20.78 -4.22
CA LEU A 368 10.15 19.84 -3.88
C LEU A 368 11.14 19.71 -5.05
N VAL A 369 12.41 19.95 -4.75
CA VAL A 369 13.50 19.84 -5.71
C VAL A 369 14.10 18.45 -5.61
N SER A 370 13.63 17.51 -6.43
CA SER A 370 14.31 16.22 -6.56
C SER A 370 15.56 16.34 -7.45
N VAL A 371 16.66 15.75 -7.00
CA VAL A 371 17.95 15.73 -7.71
C VAL A 371 18.61 14.35 -7.64
N PRO A 372 19.37 13.92 -8.68
CA PRO A 372 20.18 12.72 -8.61
C PRO A 372 21.20 12.73 -7.47
N TRP A 373 21.62 11.56 -7.02
CA TRP A 373 22.76 11.41 -6.12
C TRP A 373 24.02 12.10 -6.68
N ASN A 374 24.84 12.69 -5.81
CA ASN A 374 26.05 13.43 -6.16
C ASN A 374 25.80 14.68 -7.04
N THR A 375 24.64 15.33 -6.88
CA THR A 375 24.37 16.63 -7.53
C THR A 375 25.11 17.75 -6.80
N PRO A 376 26.02 18.50 -7.44
CA PRO A 376 26.74 19.59 -6.78
C PRO A 376 25.81 20.72 -6.31
N THR A 377 26.19 21.39 -5.21
CA THR A 377 25.41 22.50 -4.62
C THR A 377 25.11 23.60 -5.63
N GLU A 378 26.05 23.91 -6.53
CA GLU A 378 25.89 24.97 -7.54
C GLU A 378 24.75 24.67 -8.53
N VAL A 379 24.45 23.39 -8.79
CA VAL A 379 23.33 22.99 -9.66
C VAL A 379 22.01 23.28 -8.96
N ILE A 380 21.93 23.02 -7.66
CA ILE A 380 20.74 23.32 -6.85
C ILE A 380 20.54 24.81 -6.73
N GLU A 381 21.60 25.57 -6.42
CA GLU A 381 21.52 27.03 -6.32
C GLU A 381 21.04 27.67 -7.64
N LYS A 382 21.50 27.16 -8.79
CA LYS A 382 20.97 27.57 -10.10
C LYS A 382 19.50 27.23 -10.29
N LYS A 383 19.06 26.04 -9.84
CA LYS A 383 17.65 25.62 -9.91
C LYS A 383 16.78 26.52 -9.02
N ILE A 384 17.23 26.84 -7.81
CA ILE A 384 16.59 27.81 -6.91
C ILE A 384 16.52 29.19 -7.54
N ALA A 385 17.62 29.67 -8.13
CA ALA A 385 17.65 30.95 -8.83
C ALA A 385 16.62 30.99 -9.98
N SER A 386 16.50 29.91 -10.75
CA SER A 386 15.49 29.78 -11.80
C SER A 386 14.06 29.80 -11.25
N MET A 387 13.80 29.09 -10.16
CA MET A 387 12.48 29.07 -9.48
C MET A 387 12.12 30.46 -8.95
N SER A 388 13.11 31.21 -8.47
CA SER A 388 12.93 32.53 -7.86
C SER A 388 12.43 33.62 -8.81
N ALA A 389 12.49 33.39 -10.13
CA ALA A 389 12.02 34.36 -11.12
C ALA A 389 10.53 34.72 -10.93
N GLY A 390 9.71 33.79 -10.45
CA GLY A 390 8.29 33.99 -10.16
C GLY A 390 8.00 34.50 -8.75
N TRP A 391 8.98 34.48 -7.84
CA TRP A 391 8.76 34.72 -6.41
C TRP A 391 8.45 36.18 -6.09
N PHE A 392 8.98 37.13 -6.86
CA PHE A 392 8.95 38.55 -6.52
C PHE A 392 8.31 39.42 -7.61
N ASP A 393 7.23 38.93 -8.23
CA ASP A 393 6.45 39.68 -9.23
C ASP A 393 7.33 40.16 -10.40
N GLY A 394 8.29 39.32 -10.81
CA GLY A 394 9.26 39.62 -11.87
C GLY A 394 10.39 40.57 -11.47
N LYS A 395 10.49 40.99 -10.20
CA LYS A 395 11.62 41.77 -9.69
C LYS A 395 12.82 40.85 -9.43
N GLY A 396 13.98 41.18 -10.02
CA GLY A 396 15.22 40.46 -9.76
C GLY A 396 15.79 40.82 -8.39
N ILE A 397 15.55 39.97 -7.39
CA ILE A 397 16.07 40.13 -6.04
C ILE A 397 17.25 39.21 -5.82
N LYS A 398 18.31 39.71 -5.19
CA LYS A 398 19.44 38.87 -4.80
C LYS A 398 19.09 38.02 -3.59
N LEU A 399 19.37 36.73 -3.70
CA LEU A 399 19.11 35.74 -2.67
C LEU A 399 20.40 35.29 -2.01
N THR A 400 20.31 34.89 -0.75
CA THR A 400 21.36 34.23 0.01
C THR A 400 20.86 32.86 0.42
N ILE A 401 21.46 31.82 -0.14
CA ILE A 401 21.07 30.42 0.07
C ILE A 401 22.00 29.84 1.13
N ASN A 402 21.44 29.37 2.24
CA ASN A 402 22.21 28.59 3.21
C ASN A 402 22.15 27.11 2.78
N SER A 403 23.30 26.60 2.34
CA SER A 403 23.52 25.23 1.89
C SER A 403 24.48 24.43 2.77
N GLU A 404 24.77 24.90 3.98
CA GLU A 404 25.73 24.23 4.88
C GLU A 404 25.30 22.82 5.29
N SER A 405 23.98 22.59 5.37
CA SER A 405 23.40 21.28 5.69
C SER A 405 23.40 20.31 4.50
N TYR A 406 23.59 20.79 3.27
CA TYR A 406 23.44 20.00 2.06
C TYR A 406 24.63 19.07 1.84
N ASN A 407 24.37 17.76 1.78
CA ASN A 407 25.39 16.76 1.46
C ASN A 407 25.00 15.98 0.19
N PRO A 408 25.68 16.19 -0.95
CA PRO A 408 25.33 15.52 -2.21
C PRO A 408 25.63 14.02 -2.21
N LEU A 409 26.49 13.55 -1.31
CA LEU A 409 26.92 12.15 -1.22
C LEU A 409 26.06 11.32 -0.26
N ALA A 410 25.19 11.96 0.52
CA ALA A 410 24.23 11.28 1.36
C ALA A 410 22.83 11.44 0.75
N ALA A 411 22.22 10.31 0.37
CA ALA A 411 20.83 10.31 -0.08
C ALA A 411 19.91 10.70 1.08
N GLY A 412 18.85 11.44 0.75
CA GLY A 412 17.91 11.92 1.74
C GLY A 412 17.49 13.36 1.50
N PHE A 413 16.79 13.89 2.48
CA PHE A 413 16.16 15.19 2.42
C PHE A 413 17.04 16.26 3.04
N TYR A 414 17.11 17.40 2.37
CA TYR A 414 17.85 18.57 2.82
C TYR A 414 16.97 19.80 2.72
N GLU A 415 17.06 20.62 3.76
CA GLU A 415 16.37 21.88 3.84
C GLU A 415 17.35 23.04 3.62
N LEU A 416 17.10 23.84 2.59
CA LEU A 416 17.88 25.00 2.24
C LEU A 416 17.09 26.25 2.62
N LYS A 417 17.62 27.04 3.55
CA LYS A 417 17.03 28.33 3.92
C LYS A 417 17.51 29.41 2.97
N VAL A 418 16.58 30.06 2.28
CA VAL A 418 16.85 31.12 1.30
C VAL A 418 16.35 32.45 1.85
N ASN A 419 17.29 33.35 2.09
CA ASN A 419 17.00 34.71 2.50
C ASN A 419 17.06 35.66 1.31
N VAL A 420 16.33 36.76 1.45
CA VAL A 420 16.41 37.91 0.56
C VAL A 420 17.46 38.87 1.11
N GLN A 421 18.37 39.34 0.26
CA GLN A 421 19.27 40.43 0.65
C GLN A 421 18.46 41.72 0.86
N GLU A 422 18.92 42.57 1.79
CA GLU A 422 18.27 43.84 2.09
C GLU A 422 17.96 44.64 0.82
N ASN A 423 16.70 45.07 0.67
CA ASN A 423 16.19 45.78 -0.50
C ASN A 423 14.96 46.62 -0.12
N GLU A 424 14.51 47.48 -1.05
CA GLU A 424 13.40 48.42 -0.80
C GLU A 424 12.00 47.85 -1.10
N TRP A 425 11.91 46.65 -1.67
CA TRP A 425 10.65 46.12 -2.23
C TRP A 425 10.02 45.00 -1.40
N PHE A 426 10.82 44.10 -0.84
CA PHE A 426 10.33 42.91 -0.15
C PHE A 426 11.18 42.59 1.08
N ALA A 427 10.48 42.32 2.18
CA ALA A 427 11.00 41.68 3.37
C ALA A 427 10.32 40.32 3.55
N LEU A 428 11.10 39.34 4.03
CA LEU A 428 10.58 38.03 4.41
C LEU A 428 10.34 38.00 5.91
N ASP A 429 9.19 37.43 6.33
CA ASP A 429 8.94 37.09 7.75
C ASP A 429 9.89 35.98 8.22
N GLU A 430 10.10 35.00 7.36
CA GLU A 430 10.90 33.81 7.59
C GLU A 430 11.70 33.48 6.32
N PRO A 431 12.91 32.90 6.44
CA PRO A 431 13.64 32.44 5.27
C PRO A 431 12.77 31.49 4.45
N ILE A 432 12.80 31.66 3.13
CA ILE A 432 12.11 30.75 2.20
C ILE A 432 12.74 29.39 2.35
N THR A 433 11.92 28.37 2.56
CA THR A 433 12.39 27.01 2.78
C THR A 433 12.33 26.25 1.45
N VAL A 434 13.49 25.92 0.90
CA VAL A 434 13.60 25.06 -0.30
C VAL A 434 13.95 23.64 0.12
N ASN A 435 13.05 22.74 -0.22
CA ASN A 435 13.16 21.33 0.09
C ASN A 435 13.85 20.59 -1.06
N VAL A 436 14.95 19.91 -0.78
CA VAL A 436 15.71 19.14 -1.76
C VAL A 436 15.74 17.67 -1.37
N LEU A 437 15.26 16.80 -2.26
CA LEU A 437 15.39 15.36 -2.11
C LEU A 437 16.53 14.85 -2.99
N VAL A 438 17.62 14.39 -2.37
CA VAL A 438 18.71 13.71 -3.06
C VAL A 438 18.34 12.24 -3.18
N ALA A 439 18.21 11.77 -4.42
CA ALA A 439 17.90 10.38 -4.71
C ALA A 439 19.00 9.42 -4.20
N ASP A 440 18.63 8.15 -4.02
CA ASP A 440 19.59 7.10 -3.69
C ASP A 440 20.66 6.95 -4.78
N LYS A 441 21.87 6.53 -4.37
CA LYS A 441 22.94 6.21 -5.31
C LYS A 441 22.48 5.03 -6.22
N PRO A 442 22.51 5.18 -7.56
CA PRO A 442 22.18 4.08 -8.46
C PRO A 442 23.14 2.90 -8.27
N LEU A 443 22.64 1.69 -8.54
CA LEU A 443 23.46 0.48 -8.49
C LEU A 443 24.52 0.49 -9.59
N ALA A 444 25.68 -0.05 -9.27
CA ALA A 444 26.67 -0.43 -10.26
C ALA A 444 26.10 -1.48 -11.23
N THR A 445 26.54 -1.45 -12.49
CA THR A 445 25.95 -2.26 -13.56
C THR A 445 26.79 -3.48 -13.94
N ASP A 446 28.12 -3.43 -13.77
CA ASP A 446 28.99 -4.55 -14.14
C ASP A 446 30.35 -4.53 -13.42
N ILE A 447 31.05 -5.66 -13.38
CA ILE A 447 32.43 -5.81 -12.86
C ILE A 447 33.33 -6.39 -13.96
N ILE A 448 34.31 -5.64 -14.45
CA ILE A 448 35.23 -6.10 -15.50
C ILE A 448 36.59 -6.48 -14.88
N LEU A 449 37.24 -7.49 -15.47
CA LEU A 449 38.65 -7.80 -15.24
C LEU A 449 39.46 -7.46 -16.49
N SER A 450 40.57 -6.72 -16.34
CA SER A 450 41.35 -6.23 -17.48
C SER A 450 42.00 -7.32 -18.34
N ASN A 451 42.25 -8.50 -17.76
CA ASN A 451 42.78 -9.66 -18.45
C ASN A 451 42.32 -10.93 -17.74
N SER A 452 41.80 -11.90 -18.50
CA SER A 452 41.29 -13.17 -17.99
C SER A 452 42.13 -14.38 -18.44
N ILE A 453 43.31 -14.16 -19.01
CA ILE A 453 44.20 -15.23 -19.50
C ILE A 453 45.22 -15.61 -18.42
N LEU A 454 45.26 -16.90 -18.09
CA LEU A 454 46.29 -17.49 -17.22
C LEU A 454 47.47 -17.94 -18.09
N LEU A 455 48.59 -17.21 -18.01
CA LEU A 455 49.82 -17.56 -18.73
C LEU A 455 50.36 -18.91 -18.27
N ARG A 456 50.91 -19.72 -19.18
CA ARG A 456 51.40 -21.08 -18.83
C ARG A 456 52.63 -21.10 -17.94
N ASN A 457 53.39 -20.02 -17.95
CA ASN A 457 54.55 -19.81 -17.09
C ASN A 457 54.24 -18.84 -15.94
N ILE A 458 52.96 -18.64 -15.61
CA ILE A 458 52.57 -17.81 -14.47
C ILE A 458 53.16 -18.40 -13.19
N ILE A 459 53.77 -17.54 -12.39
CA ILE A 459 54.33 -17.90 -11.08
C ILE A 459 53.45 -17.31 -9.98
N ALA A 460 53.43 -17.95 -8.81
CA ALA A 460 52.73 -17.42 -7.65
C ALA A 460 53.18 -15.98 -7.34
N GLY A 461 52.22 -15.10 -7.03
CA GLY A 461 52.42 -13.66 -6.86
C GLY A 461 52.30 -12.82 -8.14
N THR A 462 52.05 -13.43 -9.31
CA THR A 462 51.85 -12.68 -10.56
C THR A 462 50.45 -12.10 -10.64
N VAL A 463 50.34 -10.81 -11.00
CA VAL A 463 49.07 -10.14 -11.29
C VAL A 463 48.52 -10.64 -12.63
N ILE A 464 47.28 -11.15 -12.62
CA ILE A 464 46.55 -11.58 -13.82
C ILE A 464 45.90 -10.38 -14.50
N GLY A 465 45.18 -9.57 -13.71
CA GLY A 465 44.45 -8.40 -14.18
C GLY A 465 43.89 -7.57 -13.02
N ASP A 466 43.47 -6.36 -13.35
CA ASP A 466 42.83 -5.42 -12.40
C ASP A 466 41.32 -5.46 -12.59
N LEU A 467 40.61 -5.46 -11.47
CA LEU A 467 39.17 -5.26 -11.42
C LEU A 467 38.82 -3.78 -11.60
N SER A 468 37.72 -3.54 -12.31
CA SER A 468 37.07 -2.23 -12.44
C SER A 468 35.57 -2.41 -12.52
N THR A 469 34.80 -1.57 -11.86
CA THR A 469 33.34 -1.63 -11.84
C THR A 469 32.78 -0.57 -12.79
N ILE A 470 31.77 -0.93 -13.59
CA ILE A 470 30.99 0.05 -14.33
C ILE A 470 29.92 0.58 -13.37
N ASP A 471 30.07 1.82 -12.92
CA ASP A 471 29.12 2.47 -12.02
C ASP A 471 28.70 3.83 -12.61
N PRO A 472 27.40 4.08 -12.79
CA PRO A 472 26.92 5.33 -13.38
C PRO A 472 27.09 6.54 -12.44
N ALA A 473 27.32 6.34 -11.14
CA ALA A 473 27.45 7.39 -10.16
C ALA A 473 28.92 7.80 -9.90
N ASP A 474 29.80 6.85 -9.58
CA ASP A 474 31.21 7.10 -9.34
C ASP A 474 32.06 5.81 -9.36
N ASP A 475 33.37 5.92 -9.61
CA ASP A 475 34.28 4.76 -9.72
C ASP A 475 34.91 4.30 -8.38
N GLN A 476 34.39 4.70 -7.21
CA GLN A 476 34.96 4.30 -5.91
C GLN A 476 34.35 3.00 -5.40
N HIS A 477 35.11 1.91 -5.55
CA HIS A 477 34.70 0.58 -5.12
C HIS A 477 35.77 -0.13 -4.32
N THR A 478 35.30 -1.00 -3.44
CA THR A 478 36.11 -2.01 -2.77
C THR A 478 35.72 -3.39 -3.28
N TYR A 479 36.73 -4.25 -3.48
CA TYR A 479 36.53 -5.57 -4.06
C TYR A 479 36.74 -6.65 -3.02
N THR A 480 35.98 -7.73 -3.14
CA THR A 480 36.27 -9.00 -2.48
C THR A 480 36.04 -10.14 -3.47
N ILE A 481 36.63 -11.29 -3.19
CA ILE A 481 36.44 -12.51 -3.99
C ILE A 481 35.92 -13.62 -3.09
N ALA A 482 35.11 -14.53 -3.66
CA ALA A 482 34.76 -15.76 -2.96
C ALA A 482 36.02 -16.57 -2.63
N GLU A 483 35.96 -17.37 -1.57
CA GLU A 483 37.08 -18.21 -1.16
C GLU A 483 37.49 -19.18 -2.28
N GLN A 484 38.78 -19.15 -2.63
CA GLN A 484 39.39 -19.91 -3.72
C GLN A 484 40.84 -20.27 -3.36
N SER A 485 41.30 -21.45 -3.78
CA SER A 485 42.67 -21.93 -3.53
C SER A 485 43.74 -21.30 -4.43
N ASP A 486 43.35 -20.85 -5.63
CA ASP A 486 44.32 -20.52 -6.68
C ASP A 486 44.47 -19.02 -6.93
N PHE A 487 43.60 -18.20 -6.34
CA PHE A 487 43.56 -16.75 -6.51
C PHE A 487 43.56 -16.03 -5.17
N GLU A 488 44.20 -14.87 -5.14
CA GLU A 488 44.02 -13.88 -4.09
C GLU A 488 43.74 -12.51 -4.70
N LEU A 489 43.13 -11.64 -3.91
CA LEU A 489 42.88 -10.26 -4.27
C LEU A 489 43.82 -9.37 -3.47
N VAL A 490 44.63 -8.57 -4.17
CA VAL A 490 45.52 -7.57 -3.57
C VAL A 490 45.09 -6.20 -4.07
N GLY A 491 44.39 -5.44 -3.23
CA GLY A 491 43.75 -4.20 -3.64
C GLY A 491 42.65 -4.45 -4.67
N LYS A 492 42.90 -4.10 -5.94
CA LYS A 492 42.00 -4.38 -7.07
C LYS A 492 42.53 -5.47 -8.01
N SER A 493 43.73 -5.97 -7.77
CA SER A 493 44.43 -6.88 -8.68
C SER A 493 44.16 -8.32 -8.29
N ILE A 494 43.75 -9.14 -9.25
CA ILE A 494 43.69 -10.59 -9.10
C ILE A 494 45.09 -11.16 -9.27
N VAL A 495 45.57 -11.87 -8.25
CA VAL A 495 46.91 -12.43 -8.19
C VAL A 495 46.83 -13.95 -8.15
N TRP A 496 47.68 -14.60 -8.94
CA TRP A 496 47.80 -16.06 -8.98
C TRP A 496 48.56 -16.58 -7.76
N LYS A 497 48.02 -17.60 -7.07
CA LYS A 497 48.69 -18.31 -5.97
C LYS A 497 48.63 -19.85 -6.09
N GLY A 498 47.98 -20.36 -7.13
CA GLY A 498 47.80 -21.81 -7.33
C GLY A 498 49.06 -22.54 -7.76
N ASP A 499 49.08 -23.86 -7.54
CA ASP A 499 50.20 -24.73 -7.92
C ASP A 499 50.07 -25.30 -9.33
N ALA A 500 48.85 -25.63 -9.76
CA ALA A 500 48.55 -26.19 -11.06
C ALA A 500 47.61 -25.27 -11.84
N ILE A 501 47.98 -24.91 -13.08
CA ILE A 501 47.20 -23.96 -13.89
C ILE A 501 46.05 -24.72 -14.60
N PRO A 502 44.79 -24.54 -14.18
CA PRO A 502 43.65 -25.23 -14.78
C PRO A 502 43.38 -24.70 -16.19
N SER A 503 42.75 -25.50 -17.06
CA SER A 503 42.34 -25.04 -18.40
C SER A 503 41.29 -23.91 -18.35
N ASN A 504 40.45 -23.93 -17.32
CA ASN A 504 39.42 -22.96 -17.04
C ASN A 504 39.22 -22.84 -15.52
N SER A 505 38.96 -21.64 -15.02
CA SER A 505 38.54 -21.37 -13.65
C SER A 505 37.47 -20.28 -13.62
N ILE A 506 36.50 -20.40 -12.70
CA ILE A 506 35.46 -19.39 -12.49
C ILE A 506 35.72 -18.69 -11.15
N LEU A 507 35.92 -17.38 -11.20
CA LEU A 507 36.12 -16.54 -10.03
C LEU A 507 34.89 -15.70 -9.76
N ARG A 508 34.24 -15.86 -8.61
CA ARG A 508 33.16 -14.99 -8.16
C ARG A 508 33.73 -13.78 -7.44
N VAL A 509 33.42 -12.60 -7.96
CA VAL A 509 33.92 -11.30 -7.50
C VAL A 509 32.73 -10.48 -7.01
N PHE A 510 32.93 -9.76 -5.91
CA PHE A 510 31.99 -8.81 -5.34
C PHE A 510 32.58 -7.41 -5.39
N SER A 511 31.78 -6.43 -5.78
CA SER A 511 32.14 -5.01 -5.79
C SER A 511 31.18 -4.26 -4.88
N THR A 512 31.72 -3.65 -3.82
CA THR A 512 30.96 -2.83 -2.87
C THR A 512 31.26 -1.36 -3.10
N ASP A 513 30.22 -0.56 -3.33
CA ASP A 513 30.33 0.90 -3.48
C ASP A 513 30.48 1.62 -2.13
N ARG A 514 30.75 2.93 -2.16
CA ARG A 514 30.87 3.76 -0.95
C ARG A 514 29.57 3.88 -0.12
N ALA A 515 28.42 3.57 -0.72
CA ALA A 515 27.12 3.55 -0.05
C ALA A 515 26.80 2.17 0.56
N GLY A 516 27.74 1.20 0.45
CA GLY A 516 27.58 -0.17 0.96
C GLY A 516 26.78 -1.10 0.04
N GLN A 517 26.38 -0.65 -1.15
CA GLN A 517 25.67 -1.50 -2.12
C GLN A 517 26.68 -2.45 -2.78
N THR A 518 26.35 -3.74 -2.80
CA THR A 518 27.22 -4.79 -3.36
C THR A 518 26.59 -5.42 -4.60
N ILE A 519 27.36 -5.51 -5.68
CA ILE A 519 27.01 -6.34 -6.84
C ILE A 519 28.00 -7.50 -6.97
N GLU A 520 27.60 -8.55 -7.68
CA GLU A 520 28.42 -9.73 -7.90
C GLU A 520 28.54 -10.11 -9.37
N ARG A 521 29.68 -10.69 -9.74
CA ARG A 521 29.92 -11.26 -11.06
C ARG A 521 30.78 -12.51 -10.99
N SER A 522 30.46 -13.50 -11.82
CA SER A 522 31.36 -14.63 -12.09
C SER A 522 32.19 -14.34 -13.32
N ILE A 523 33.52 -14.35 -13.17
CA ILE A 523 34.49 -14.08 -14.24
C ILE A 523 35.19 -15.39 -14.60
N GLU A 524 35.14 -15.76 -15.88
CA GLU A 524 35.82 -16.94 -16.40
C GLU A 524 37.27 -16.60 -16.76
N LEU A 525 38.22 -17.32 -16.17
CA LEU A 525 39.64 -17.25 -16.48
C LEU A 525 40.06 -18.48 -17.26
N THR A 526 40.73 -18.28 -18.38
CA THR A 526 41.13 -19.37 -19.28
C THR A 526 42.64 -19.45 -19.39
N ARG A 527 43.16 -20.67 -19.41
CA ARG A 527 44.60 -20.86 -19.64
C ARG A 527 44.97 -20.46 -21.05
N GLU A 528 46.13 -19.83 -21.17
CA GLU A 528 46.71 -19.43 -22.44
C GLU A 528 46.66 -20.62 -23.42
N PRO A 529 45.98 -20.45 -24.56
CA PRO A 529 45.83 -21.54 -25.52
C PRO A 529 47.19 -21.95 -26.09
N ARG A 530 47.37 -23.25 -26.33
CA ARG A 530 48.55 -23.81 -26.99
C ARG A 530 48.13 -24.90 -27.95
N PHE A 531 48.79 -24.97 -29.09
CA PHE A 531 48.68 -26.12 -29.99
C PHE A 531 49.59 -27.26 -29.54
N GLY A 532 49.10 -28.49 -29.59
CA GLY A 532 49.94 -29.69 -29.62
C GLY A 532 50.68 -29.81 -30.96
N ASP A 533 51.36 -30.93 -31.19
CA ASP A 533 51.83 -31.27 -32.53
C ASP A 533 50.62 -31.71 -33.38
N PHE A 534 50.64 -31.41 -34.69
CA PHE A 534 49.61 -31.92 -35.60
C PHE A 534 50.24 -32.81 -36.66
N THR A 535 49.71 -34.00 -36.86
CA THR A 535 50.25 -34.93 -37.84
C THR A 535 49.34 -35.01 -39.06
N MET A 536 49.94 -35.33 -40.20
CA MET A 536 49.22 -35.48 -41.46
C MET A 536 49.62 -36.80 -42.09
N PHE A 537 48.65 -37.68 -42.32
CA PHE A 537 48.91 -38.99 -42.92
C PHE A 537 47.77 -39.44 -43.84
N PRO A 538 48.07 -40.13 -44.95
CA PRO A 538 49.42 -40.34 -45.51
C PRO A 538 49.99 -39.04 -46.09
N ASN A 539 51.32 -38.88 -46.04
CA ASN A 539 52.03 -37.78 -46.71
C ASN A 539 53.35 -38.34 -47.29
N PRO A 540 53.48 -38.55 -48.61
CA PRO A 540 52.61 -38.03 -49.68
C PRO A 540 51.19 -38.64 -49.73
N ALA A 541 50.20 -37.83 -50.09
CA ALA A 541 48.78 -38.17 -50.16
C ALA A 541 48.30 -38.34 -51.62
N GLU A 542 47.37 -39.27 -51.85
CA GLU A 542 46.75 -39.50 -53.17
C GLU A 542 45.37 -38.84 -53.24
N SER A 543 44.32 -39.44 -52.66
CA SER A 543 42.95 -38.90 -52.77
C SER A 543 42.48 -38.13 -51.53
N ALA A 544 43.07 -38.41 -50.37
CA ALA A 544 42.74 -37.77 -49.10
C ALA A 544 43.95 -37.69 -48.16
N VAL A 545 43.90 -36.73 -47.25
CA VAL A 545 44.84 -36.61 -46.12
C VAL A 545 44.06 -36.53 -44.82
N THR A 546 44.50 -37.26 -43.80
CA THR A 546 43.99 -37.13 -42.44
C THR A 546 44.88 -36.19 -41.66
N ILE A 547 44.30 -35.13 -41.11
CA ILE A 547 44.95 -34.20 -40.18
C ILE A 547 44.53 -34.62 -38.78
N GLU A 548 45.49 -34.99 -37.95
CA GLU A 548 45.29 -35.26 -36.54
C GLU A 548 45.83 -34.08 -35.73
N VAL A 549 44.95 -33.43 -34.97
CA VAL A 549 45.29 -32.29 -34.12
C VAL A 549 45.09 -32.69 -32.68
N GLU A 550 46.14 -32.53 -31.87
CA GLU A 550 46.06 -32.69 -30.42
C GLU A 550 45.87 -31.32 -29.75
N LEU A 551 44.77 -31.17 -29.02
CA LEU A 551 44.44 -29.97 -28.27
C LEU A 551 44.23 -30.33 -26.80
N GLU A 552 44.92 -29.61 -25.91
CA GLU A 552 44.78 -29.79 -24.46
C GLU A 552 43.50 -29.16 -23.89
N GLN A 553 42.80 -28.35 -24.68
CA GLN A 553 41.56 -27.68 -24.30
C GLN A 553 40.68 -27.45 -25.53
N SER A 554 39.36 -27.37 -25.31
CA SER A 554 38.39 -27.13 -26.39
C SER A 554 38.59 -25.74 -27.00
N MET A 555 38.81 -25.67 -28.31
CA MET A 555 39.00 -24.40 -29.03
C MET A 555 38.57 -24.49 -30.48
N ASN A 556 38.25 -23.34 -31.08
CA ASN A 556 37.95 -23.28 -32.51
C ASN A 556 39.25 -23.35 -33.32
N VAL A 557 39.34 -24.34 -34.21
CA VAL A 557 40.49 -24.56 -35.09
C VAL A 557 40.07 -24.43 -36.54
N GLY A 558 40.65 -23.47 -37.24
CA GLY A 558 40.59 -23.30 -38.68
C GLY A 558 41.68 -24.10 -39.38
N ILE A 559 41.33 -24.91 -40.37
CA ILE A 559 42.24 -25.65 -41.25
C ILE A 559 42.20 -25.00 -42.62
N ARG A 560 43.36 -24.62 -43.15
CA ARG A 560 43.50 -23.99 -44.47
C ARG A 560 44.58 -24.69 -45.27
N ILE A 561 44.36 -24.88 -46.57
CA ILE A 561 45.39 -25.43 -47.47
C ILE A 561 45.70 -24.40 -48.54
N TYR A 562 46.99 -24.13 -48.75
CA TYR A 562 47.51 -23.20 -49.75
C TYR A 562 48.33 -23.94 -50.80
N ASP A 563 48.23 -23.53 -52.06
CA ASP A 563 49.09 -24.05 -53.14
C ASP A 563 50.53 -23.51 -53.06
N ALA A 564 51.41 -23.96 -53.95
CA ALA A 564 52.83 -23.58 -53.98
C ALA A 564 53.09 -22.08 -54.20
N VAL A 565 52.11 -21.32 -54.69
CA VAL A 565 52.18 -19.86 -54.91
C VAL A 565 51.50 -19.10 -53.77
N GLY A 566 50.95 -19.81 -52.77
CA GLY A 566 50.30 -19.24 -51.59
C GLY A 566 48.82 -18.93 -51.76
N ARG A 567 48.14 -19.44 -52.80
CA ARG A 567 46.69 -19.27 -52.98
C ARG A 567 45.93 -20.28 -52.13
N LEU A 568 44.89 -19.82 -51.43
CA LEU A 568 44.01 -20.68 -50.62
C LEU A 568 43.19 -21.59 -51.53
N VAL A 569 43.25 -22.90 -51.29
CA VAL A 569 42.53 -23.94 -52.05
C VAL A 569 41.54 -24.74 -51.21
N PHE A 570 41.63 -24.69 -49.87
CA PHE A 570 40.68 -25.32 -48.95
C PHE A 570 40.63 -24.54 -47.63
N GLU A 571 39.45 -24.44 -47.02
CA GLU A 571 39.23 -23.87 -45.68
C GLU A 571 38.09 -24.61 -44.96
N ASP A 572 38.29 -24.95 -43.68
CA ASP A 572 37.27 -25.43 -42.74
C ASP A 572 37.54 -24.84 -41.35
N GLU A 573 36.52 -24.62 -40.51
CA GLU A 573 36.68 -24.09 -39.16
C GLU A 573 35.71 -24.76 -38.19
N ARG A 574 36.24 -25.36 -37.11
CA ARG A 574 35.45 -26.18 -36.17
C ARG A 574 35.99 -26.14 -34.75
N VAL A 575 35.09 -26.25 -33.76
CA VAL A 575 35.47 -26.45 -32.35
C VAL A 575 35.95 -27.89 -32.16
N GLN A 576 37.16 -28.05 -31.64
CA GLN A 576 37.81 -29.34 -31.42
C GLN A 576 38.35 -29.40 -29.99
N ASN A 577 38.33 -30.59 -29.38
CA ASN A 577 38.87 -30.86 -28.06
C ASN A 577 39.58 -32.22 -28.06
N GLY A 578 40.68 -32.35 -27.31
CA GLY A 578 41.47 -33.58 -27.27
C GLY A 578 42.15 -33.90 -28.60
N ILE A 579 42.36 -35.20 -28.86
CA ILE A 579 42.88 -35.69 -30.13
C ILE A 579 41.72 -35.82 -31.13
N SER A 580 41.71 -34.96 -32.14
CA SER A 580 40.72 -34.97 -33.22
C SER A 580 41.35 -35.35 -34.54
N LYS A 581 40.72 -36.25 -35.30
CA LYS A 581 41.16 -36.68 -36.64
C LYS A 581 40.18 -36.16 -37.69
N HIS A 582 40.70 -35.46 -38.68
CA HIS A 582 39.91 -34.86 -39.74
C HIS A 582 40.43 -35.28 -41.12
N GLN A 583 39.62 -36.02 -41.86
CA GLN A 583 39.97 -36.47 -43.21
C GLN A 583 39.48 -35.45 -44.25
N ILE A 584 40.40 -34.95 -45.05
CA ILE A 584 40.15 -33.98 -46.13
C ILE A 584 40.38 -34.68 -47.46
N THR A 585 39.36 -34.69 -48.32
CA THR A 585 39.47 -35.16 -49.70
C THR A 585 40.17 -34.11 -50.55
N ILE A 586 41.24 -34.51 -51.26
CA ILE A 586 42.12 -33.64 -52.05
C ILE A 586 42.19 -34.06 -53.53
N ASP A 587 41.24 -34.88 -54.01
CA ASP A 587 41.15 -35.34 -55.41
C ASP A 587 41.10 -34.19 -56.43
N HIS A 588 40.53 -33.06 -56.03
CA HIS A 588 40.39 -31.87 -56.86
C HIS A 588 41.70 -31.04 -56.95
N LEU A 589 42.72 -31.38 -56.17
CA LEU A 589 44.01 -30.70 -56.17
C LEU A 589 44.98 -31.37 -57.16
N SER A 590 45.73 -30.56 -57.91
CA SER A 590 46.77 -31.06 -58.83
C SER A 590 47.97 -31.65 -58.06
N PRO A 591 48.72 -32.60 -58.63
CA PRO A 591 49.97 -33.08 -58.04
C PRO A 591 50.95 -31.92 -57.75
N GLY A 592 51.51 -31.88 -56.55
CA GLY A 592 52.36 -30.76 -56.14
C GLY A 592 52.54 -30.60 -54.64
N LEU A 593 53.21 -29.50 -54.26
CA LEU A 593 53.46 -29.13 -52.87
C LEU A 593 52.40 -28.13 -52.38
N TYR A 594 51.82 -28.43 -51.23
CA TYR A 594 50.83 -27.59 -50.54
C TYR A 594 51.29 -27.26 -49.13
N THR A 595 50.83 -26.12 -48.61
CA THR A 595 51.01 -25.73 -47.20
C THR A 595 49.68 -25.86 -46.47
N VAL A 596 49.63 -26.73 -45.47
CA VAL A 596 48.49 -26.86 -44.58
C VAL A 596 48.74 -25.99 -43.35
N GLN A 597 47.80 -25.10 -43.08
CA GLN A 597 47.82 -24.16 -41.98
C GLN A 597 46.70 -24.49 -40.99
N LEU A 598 47.04 -24.59 -39.71
CA LEU A 598 46.10 -24.60 -38.60
C LEU A 598 46.09 -23.24 -37.91
N LYS A 599 44.91 -22.71 -37.59
CA LYS A 599 44.73 -21.41 -36.94
C LYS A 599 43.74 -21.50 -35.78
N THR A 600 44.07 -20.93 -34.63
CA THR A 600 43.14 -20.75 -33.50
C THR A 600 43.41 -19.40 -32.84
N GLY A 601 42.41 -18.51 -32.80
CA GLY A 601 42.61 -17.13 -32.38
C GLY A 601 43.76 -16.44 -33.15
N LYS A 602 44.85 -16.11 -32.43
CA LYS A 602 46.09 -15.51 -32.97
C LYS A 602 47.20 -16.53 -33.28
N LEU A 603 47.05 -17.78 -32.87
CA LEU A 603 48.06 -18.82 -33.07
C LEU A 603 47.92 -19.44 -34.47
N ILE A 604 49.05 -19.69 -35.13
CA ILE A 604 49.12 -20.29 -36.46
C ILE A 604 50.24 -21.34 -36.50
N MET A 605 49.97 -22.51 -37.06
CA MET A 605 50.97 -23.54 -37.39
C MET A 605 50.88 -23.94 -38.85
N ASN A 606 52.01 -24.25 -39.47
CA ASN A 606 52.07 -24.67 -40.87
C ASN A 606 52.85 -25.98 -41.01
N LYS A 607 52.37 -26.92 -41.85
CA LYS A 607 53.12 -28.09 -42.32
C LYS A 607 52.95 -28.30 -43.82
N ARG A 608 53.90 -29.02 -44.42
CA ARG A 608 53.91 -29.32 -45.85
C ARG A 608 53.13 -30.59 -46.16
N LEU A 609 52.28 -30.54 -47.17
CA LEU A 609 51.55 -31.66 -47.75
C LEU A 609 52.05 -31.89 -49.18
N ILE A 610 52.41 -33.13 -49.51
CA ILE A 610 52.79 -33.54 -50.86
C ILE A 610 51.62 -34.31 -51.46
N LYS A 611 51.00 -33.78 -52.53
CA LYS A 611 49.99 -34.46 -53.34
C LYS A 611 50.69 -35.19 -54.48
N LYS A 612 50.50 -36.52 -54.57
CA LYS A 612 50.97 -37.34 -55.69
C LYS A 612 50.09 -37.18 -56.92
#